data_AF-A0AAD6IET4-F1
#
_entry.id   AF-A0AAD6IET4-F1
#
_cell.length_a   1.000
_cell.length_b   1.000
_cell.length_c   1.000
_cell.angle_alpha   90.00
_cell.angle_beta   90.00
_cell.angle_gamma   90.00
#
_symmetry.space_group_name_H-M   'P 1'
#
loop_
_entity.id
_entity.type
_entity.pdbx_description
1 polymer ?
#
loop_
_entity_poly.entity_id
_entity_poly.type
_entity_poly.pdbx_seq_one_letter_code
_entity_poly.pdbx_strand_id
1 'polypeptide(L)'
;MKLTSLLLSALFATGLSAAPVADAEQSEVVDGKKIFGRSGQLCRVLYSEHVNCRSGPGTNYPVVVQLSKEWTRGYYFTCVKSGECITYNGAVNCGWDYFEEDKCYVNGHATDSSCTLAKLGRC
;
A
#
# COMPACT_ATOMS: atom_id res chain seq x y z
N MET A 1 43.64 -9.16 -55.24
CA MET A 1 42.25 -8.93 -54.79
C MET A 1 41.30 -9.73 -55.68
N LYS A 2 40.75 -10.84 -55.18
CA LYS A 2 39.33 -11.29 -55.34
C LYS A 2 39.19 -12.75 -54.86
N LEU A 3 38.30 -12.91 -53.89
CA LEU A 3 37.87 -14.11 -53.17
C LEU A 3 37.01 -15.01 -54.09
N THR A 4 37.19 -16.33 -54.19
CA THR A 4 36.91 -17.47 -53.26
C THR A 4 35.45 -17.76 -52.91
N SER A 5 35.19 -19.08 -52.86
CA SER A 5 34.11 -19.85 -52.18
C SER A 5 32.84 -20.12 -52.99
N LEU A 6 32.53 -21.36 -53.39
CA LEU A 6 32.30 -22.66 -52.69
C LEU A 6 30.80 -22.93 -52.54
N LEU A 7 30.34 -23.89 -53.36
CA LEU A 7 29.05 -24.58 -53.29
C LEU A 7 28.90 -25.33 -51.96
N LEU A 8 27.69 -25.41 -51.42
CA LEU A 8 27.02 -26.69 -51.13
C LEU A 8 25.54 -26.47 -50.77
N SER A 9 24.68 -27.15 -51.50
CA SER A 9 23.24 -27.26 -51.32
C SER A 9 22.90 -28.34 -50.28
N ALA A 10 21.90 -28.08 -49.43
CA ALA A 10 21.23 -29.11 -48.65
C ALA A 10 19.72 -28.80 -48.59
N LEU A 11 18.93 -29.70 -49.17
CA LEU A 11 17.47 -29.70 -49.08
C LEU A 11 17.04 -30.10 -47.66
N PHE A 12 16.11 -29.36 -47.06
CA PHE A 12 15.36 -29.81 -45.89
C PHE A 12 13.89 -29.97 -46.25
N ALA A 13 13.38 -31.16 -45.94
CA ALA A 13 12.03 -31.62 -46.22
C ALA A 13 10.98 -30.91 -45.35
N THR A 14 9.84 -30.61 -45.96
CA THR A 14 8.64 -30.07 -45.30
C THR A 14 7.95 -31.15 -44.48
N GLY A 15 7.76 -30.90 -43.17
CA GLY A 15 6.82 -31.62 -42.32
C GLY A 15 5.80 -30.64 -41.74
N LEU A 16 4.53 -30.74 -42.16
CA LEU A 16 3.41 -30.08 -41.49
C LEU A 16 2.98 -30.96 -40.31
N SER A 17 3.20 -30.49 -39.08
CA SER A 17 2.40 -30.94 -37.93
C SER A 17 1.65 -29.73 -37.37
N ALA A 18 0.34 -29.69 -37.59
CA ALA A 18 -0.55 -28.74 -36.94
C ALA A 18 -0.73 -29.18 -35.48
N ALA A 19 -0.04 -28.50 -34.56
CA ALA A 19 -0.38 -28.54 -33.14
C ALA A 19 -1.56 -27.57 -32.90
N PRO A 20 -2.57 -27.93 -32.09
CA PRO A 20 -3.60 -26.97 -31.72
C PRO A 20 -2.94 -25.88 -30.89
N VAL A 21 -3.07 -24.64 -31.32
CA VAL A 21 -2.76 -23.48 -30.50
C VAL A 21 -3.70 -23.55 -29.31
N ALA A 22 -3.15 -23.85 -28.13
CA ALA A 22 -3.87 -23.68 -26.88
C ALA A 22 -4.06 -22.17 -26.68
N ASP A 23 -5.13 -21.65 -27.26
CA ASP A 23 -5.64 -20.32 -27.00
C ASP A 23 -6.39 -20.36 -25.67
N ALA A 24 -5.70 -19.91 -24.63
CA ALA A 24 -6.30 -19.41 -23.40
C ALA A 24 -5.25 -18.52 -22.71
N GLU A 25 -4.85 -17.44 -23.36
CA GLU A 25 -4.33 -16.29 -22.62
C GLU A 25 -5.50 -15.70 -21.84
N GLN A 26 -5.69 -16.21 -20.62
CA GLN A 26 -6.56 -15.61 -19.63
C GLN A 26 -5.96 -14.25 -19.28
N SER A 27 -6.42 -13.23 -19.98
CA SER A 27 -6.08 -11.83 -19.72
C SER A 27 -6.61 -11.48 -18.33
N GLU A 28 -5.77 -11.65 -17.32
CA GLU A 28 -6.06 -11.20 -15.98
C GLU A 28 -6.18 -9.69 -16.04
N VAL A 29 -7.40 -9.17 -15.91
CA VAL A 29 -7.63 -7.74 -15.74
C VAL A 29 -6.95 -7.35 -14.43
N VAL A 30 -5.71 -6.86 -14.56
CA VAL A 30 -4.96 -6.27 -13.45
C VAL A 30 -5.80 -5.09 -12.97
N ASP A 31 -6.46 -5.28 -11.83
CA ASP A 31 -7.19 -4.23 -11.13
C ASP A 31 -6.26 -3.02 -10.98
N GLY A 32 -6.55 -1.96 -11.73
CA GLY A 32 -5.75 -0.74 -11.80
C GLY A 32 -5.51 -0.09 -10.44
N LYS A 33 -6.27 -0.50 -9.41
CA LYS A 33 -6.08 -0.07 -8.03
C LYS A 33 -4.85 -0.72 -7.35
N LYS A 34 -4.46 -1.93 -7.74
CA LYS A 34 -3.29 -2.64 -7.17
C LYS A 34 -1.95 -2.11 -7.69
N ILE A 35 -1.91 -1.59 -8.91
CA ILE A 35 -0.68 -1.01 -9.51
C ILE A 35 -0.28 0.32 -8.84
N PHE A 36 -1.20 0.98 -8.14
CA PHE A 36 -0.96 2.15 -7.30
C PHE A 36 -1.25 1.86 -5.83
N GLY A 37 -0.96 0.65 -5.35
CA GLY A 37 -1.03 0.32 -3.93
C GLY A 37 -0.32 1.40 -3.14
N ARG A 38 -1.07 2.19 -2.37
CA ARG A 38 -0.49 3.28 -1.57
C ARG A 38 0.38 2.62 -0.53
N SER A 39 1.69 2.81 -0.65
CA SER A 39 2.61 2.44 0.41
C SER A 39 2.30 3.31 1.63
N GLY A 40 2.30 2.70 2.82
CA GLY A 40 2.12 3.41 4.07
C GLY A 40 3.11 4.57 4.23
N GLN A 41 2.80 5.49 5.13
CA GLN A 41 3.56 6.70 5.39
C GLN A 41 4.16 6.67 6.79
N LEU A 42 5.36 7.24 6.93
CA LEU A 42 5.92 7.56 8.23
C LEU A 42 5.32 8.87 8.72
N CYS A 43 4.60 8.83 9.84
CA CYS A 43 3.93 9.98 10.42
C CYS A 43 4.37 10.21 11.86
N ARG A 44 4.53 11.46 12.26
CA ARG A 44 4.83 11.83 13.65
C ARG A 44 3.55 12.06 14.45
N VAL A 45 3.65 11.81 15.75
CA VAL A 45 2.62 12.18 16.73
C VAL A 45 2.86 13.61 17.22
N LEU A 46 1.80 14.43 17.31
CA LEU A 46 1.94 15.88 17.50
C LEU A 46 1.53 16.42 18.89
N TYR A 47 0.44 15.91 19.48
CA TYR A 47 -0.32 16.67 20.50
C TYR A 47 -0.26 16.11 21.93
N SER A 48 0.59 15.13 22.20
CA SER A 48 0.75 14.53 23.53
C SER A 48 2.15 13.93 23.68
N GLU A 49 2.71 13.86 24.89
CA GLU A 49 3.91 13.04 25.15
C GLU A 49 3.69 11.60 24.66
N HIS A 50 2.47 11.09 24.89
CA HIS A 50 2.01 9.78 24.46
C HIS A 50 0.56 9.81 23.93
N VAL A 51 0.30 9.20 22.78
CA VAL A 51 -1.05 8.97 22.26
C VAL A 51 -1.43 7.49 22.39
N ASN A 52 -2.67 7.23 22.80
CA ASN A 52 -3.20 5.88 22.89
C ASN A 52 -3.52 5.35 21.48
N CYS A 53 -2.83 4.29 21.07
CA CYS A 53 -3.20 3.48 19.91
C CYS A 53 -4.17 2.39 20.36
N ARG A 54 -5.35 2.32 19.74
CA ARG A 54 -6.48 1.51 20.21
C ARG A 54 -6.81 0.38 19.26
N SER A 55 -7.34 -0.71 19.78
CA SER A 55 -7.70 -1.90 18.98
C SER A 55 -8.80 -1.66 17.93
N GLY A 56 -9.50 -0.54 18.00
CA GLY A 56 -10.48 -0.13 17.01
C GLY A 56 -10.60 1.39 16.89
N PRO A 57 -11.35 1.88 15.88
CA PRO A 57 -11.42 3.29 15.53
C PRO A 57 -12.39 4.04 16.46
N GLY A 58 -12.03 4.16 17.73
CA GLY A 58 -12.83 4.82 18.76
C GLY A 58 -12.15 4.83 20.12
N THR A 59 -12.52 5.77 20.98
CA THR A 59 -12.00 5.92 22.34
C THR A 59 -12.51 4.84 23.29
N ASN A 60 -13.64 4.21 22.98
CA ASN A 60 -14.19 3.08 23.73
C ASN A 60 -13.44 1.75 23.53
N TYR A 61 -12.53 1.68 22.55
CA TYR A 61 -11.73 0.48 22.33
C TYR A 61 -10.53 0.42 23.29
N PRO A 62 -10.12 -0.78 23.74
CA PRO A 62 -8.92 -0.97 24.54
C PRO A 62 -7.68 -0.34 23.93
N VAL A 63 -6.82 0.24 24.77
CA VAL A 63 -5.48 0.71 24.39
C VAL A 63 -4.57 -0.50 24.19
N VAL A 64 -3.91 -0.57 23.04
CA VAL A 64 -2.95 -1.62 22.68
C VAL A 64 -1.53 -1.19 23.06
N VAL A 65 -1.16 0.03 22.64
CA VAL A 65 0.15 0.64 22.90
C VAL A 65 0.00 2.15 23.01
N GLN A 66 1.00 2.80 23.59
CA GLN A 66 1.14 4.25 23.59
C GLN A 66 2.29 4.69 22.67
N LEU A 67 1.99 5.52 21.67
CA LEU A 67 2.98 6.05 20.75
C LEU A 67 3.53 7.37 21.28
N SER A 68 4.85 7.54 21.28
CA SER A 68 5.51 8.72 21.84
C SER A 68 5.73 9.80 20.79
N LYS A 69 5.51 11.06 21.16
CA LYS A 69 5.89 12.22 20.33
C LYS A 69 7.40 12.37 20.14
N GLU A 70 8.20 11.87 21.07
CA GLU A 70 9.66 11.92 20.98
C GLU A 70 10.22 11.00 19.87
N TRP A 71 9.40 10.09 19.35
CA TRP A 71 9.75 9.27 18.19
C TRP A 71 9.65 10.06 16.88
N THR A 72 10.63 10.93 16.66
CA THR A 72 10.68 11.85 15.51
C THR A 72 10.90 11.18 14.15
N ARG A 73 11.30 9.90 14.14
CA ARG A 73 11.49 9.09 12.92
C ARG A 73 10.17 8.76 12.23
N GLY A 74 9.05 8.89 12.97
CA GLY A 74 7.71 8.56 12.52
C GLY A 74 7.34 7.09 12.72
N TYR A 75 6.05 6.86 12.86
CA TYR A 75 5.42 5.53 12.90
C TYR A 75 4.82 5.21 11.53
N TYR A 76 4.88 3.94 11.13
CA TYR A 76 4.42 3.51 9.82
C TYR A 76 2.91 3.23 9.82
N PHE A 77 2.13 4.14 9.27
CA PHE A 77 0.69 4.02 9.12
C PHE A 77 0.32 3.65 7.68
N THR A 78 -0.67 2.80 7.47
CA THR A 78 -0.96 2.24 6.13
C THR A 78 -2.29 2.69 5.54
N CYS A 79 -3.30 2.95 6.35
CA CYS A 79 -4.63 3.37 5.87
C CYS A 79 -5.41 4.15 6.94
N VAL A 80 -6.49 4.84 6.54
CA VAL A 80 -7.43 5.51 7.45
C VAL A 80 -8.74 4.74 7.48
N LYS A 81 -9.21 4.40 8.69
CA LYS A 81 -10.55 3.84 8.93
C LYS A 81 -11.46 4.91 9.52
N SER A 82 -12.71 4.98 9.07
CA SER A 82 -13.69 5.86 9.71
C SER A 82 -14.15 5.25 11.04
N GLY A 83 -14.38 6.08 12.05
CA GLY A 83 -14.90 5.64 13.34
C GLY A 83 -15.47 6.79 14.16
N GLU A 84 -15.27 6.75 15.48
CA GLU A 84 -15.71 7.81 16.38
C GLU A 84 -15.12 9.17 15.98
N CYS A 85 -15.97 10.17 15.84
CA CYS A 85 -15.56 11.53 15.56
C CYS A 85 -15.07 12.21 16.83
N ILE A 86 -13.83 12.70 16.80
CA ILE A 86 -13.24 13.46 17.91
C ILE A 86 -13.25 14.94 17.56
N THR A 87 -13.80 15.74 18.47
CA THR A 87 -13.75 17.21 18.39
C THR A 87 -12.64 17.70 19.30
N TYR A 88 -11.65 18.36 18.71
CA TYR A 88 -10.53 18.98 19.42
C TYR A 88 -10.34 20.41 18.92
N ASN A 89 -10.35 21.38 19.82
CA ASN A 89 -10.26 22.82 19.49
C ASN A 89 -11.24 23.27 18.39
N GLY A 90 -12.47 22.72 18.40
CA GLY A 90 -13.52 23.04 17.41
C GLY A 90 -13.36 22.34 16.05
N ALA A 91 -12.28 21.60 15.82
CA ALA A 91 -12.09 20.79 14.62
C ALA A 91 -12.53 19.34 14.85
N VAL A 92 -13.22 18.75 13.87
CA VAL A 92 -13.73 17.38 13.93
C VAL A 92 -12.87 16.48 13.05
N ASN A 93 -12.44 15.33 13.59
CA ASN A 93 -11.78 14.28 12.82
C ASN A 93 -12.37 12.91 13.17
N CYS A 94 -12.95 12.25 12.17
CA CYS A 94 -13.54 10.92 12.29
C CYS A 94 -12.65 9.81 11.72
N GLY A 95 -11.46 10.18 11.23
CA GLY A 95 -10.46 9.28 10.69
C GLY A 95 -9.55 8.73 11.77
N TRP A 96 -9.26 7.44 11.65
CA TRP A 96 -8.38 6.69 12.55
C TRP A 96 -7.31 6.02 11.70
N ASP A 97 -6.07 6.50 11.84
CA ASP A 97 -4.90 6.02 11.12
C ASP A 97 -4.47 4.67 11.68
N TYR A 98 -4.31 3.68 10.82
CA TYR A 98 -3.97 2.31 11.18
C TYR A 98 -2.44 2.13 11.25
N PHE A 99 -1.95 1.84 12.44
CA PHE A 99 -0.56 1.54 12.74
C PHE A 99 -0.31 0.04 12.55
N GLU A 100 0.53 -0.31 11.58
CA GLU A 100 0.67 -1.69 11.11
C GLU A 100 1.36 -2.60 12.13
N GLU A 101 2.36 -2.08 12.86
CA GLU A 101 3.23 -2.85 13.76
C GLU A 101 2.44 -3.51 14.90
N ASP A 102 1.61 -2.72 15.58
CA ASP A 102 0.77 -3.18 16.71
C ASP A 102 -0.71 -3.37 16.34
N LYS A 103 -1.04 -3.24 15.05
CA LYS A 103 -2.40 -3.47 14.51
C LYS A 103 -3.47 -2.67 15.26
N CYS A 104 -3.21 -1.38 15.46
CA CYS A 104 -4.06 -0.50 16.24
C CYS A 104 -4.29 0.84 15.52
N TYR A 105 -5.13 1.69 16.09
CA TYR A 105 -5.63 2.90 15.46
C TYR A 105 -5.38 4.13 16.33
N VAL A 106 -4.94 5.21 15.69
CA VAL A 106 -4.77 6.53 16.31
C VAL A 106 -5.69 7.52 15.60
N ASN A 107 -6.42 8.35 16.34
CA ASN A 107 -7.25 9.38 15.69
C ASN A 107 -6.36 10.38 14.93
N GLY A 108 -6.76 10.75 13.72
CA GLY A 108 -5.97 11.60 12.82
C GLY A 108 -5.74 13.03 13.34
N HIS A 109 -6.37 13.45 14.44
CA HIS A 109 -5.96 14.66 15.15
C HIS A 109 -4.56 14.53 15.75
N ALA A 110 -4.12 13.34 16.13
CA ALA A 110 -2.86 13.14 16.83
C ALA A 110 -1.64 12.98 15.91
N THR A 111 -1.86 12.72 14.63
CA THR A 111 -0.82 12.48 13.62
C THR A 111 -0.56 13.74 12.80
N ASP A 112 0.64 13.84 12.22
CA ASP A 112 0.99 14.95 11.35
C ASP A 112 0.36 14.86 9.95
N SER A 113 0.53 15.90 9.14
CA SER A 113 -0.06 15.99 7.80
C SER A 113 0.51 14.98 6.79
N SER A 114 1.44 14.11 7.19
CA SER A 114 1.85 12.92 6.42
C SER A 114 0.79 11.81 6.48
N CYS A 115 -0.03 11.80 7.54
CA CYS A 115 -1.12 10.86 7.76
C CYS A 115 -2.47 11.50 7.44
N THR A 116 -2.76 11.67 6.15
CA THR A 116 -4.09 12.10 5.71
C THR A 116 -4.77 11.00 4.91
N LEU A 117 -6.10 11.04 4.86
CA LEU A 117 -6.89 10.16 3.98
C LEU A 117 -6.40 10.20 2.52
N ALA A 118 -5.93 11.35 2.06
CA ALA A 118 -5.39 11.51 0.70
C ALA A 118 -4.07 10.76 0.50
N LYS A 119 -3.22 10.67 1.53
CA LYS A 119 -1.91 10.01 1.46
C LYS A 119 -2.00 8.51 1.77
N LEU A 120 -2.72 8.15 2.83
CA LEU A 120 -2.86 6.77 3.30
C LEU A 120 -3.93 5.99 2.51
N GLY A 121 -5.01 6.66 2.09
CA GLY A 121 -6.19 5.98 1.55
C GLY A 121 -7.07 5.37 2.63
N ARG A 122 -8.17 4.75 2.19
CA ARG A 122 -9.10 4.06 3.09
C ARG A 122 -8.62 2.66 3.39
N CYS A 123 -8.76 2.24 4.64
CA CYS A 123 -9.01 0.84 4.94
C CYS A 123 -10.43 0.52 4.40
#